data_AF-A0A3M1JPX0-F1
#
_entry.id   AF-A0A3M1JPX0-F1
#
_cell.length_a   1.000
_cell.length_b   1.000
_cell.length_c   1.000
_cell.angle_alpha   90.00
_cell.angle_beta   90.00
_cell.angle_gamma   90.00
#
_symmetry.space_group_name_H-M   'P 1'
#
loop_
_entity.id
_entity.type
_entity.pdbx_description
1 polymer ?
#
loop_
_entity_poly.entity_id
_entity_poly.type
_entity_poly.pdbx_seq_one_letter_code
_entity_poly.pdbx_strand_id
1 'polypeptide(L)'
;MSKKPSLSTALRGLETRDTAPAVSPTPEAETGGGGGKTALPPSRQGKKTIAGHFDPAVSRQLRALGLEHDRTVQDLLSEALNGLFEKYGKPPIA
;
A
#
# COMPACT_ATOMS: atom_id res chain seq x y z
N MET A 1 -37.59 30.10 -16.35
CA MET A 1 -36.79 30.23 -15.11
C MET A 1 -36.73 28.88 -14.41
N SER A 2 -35.81 27.99 -14.80
CA SER A 2 -35.71 26.63 -14.24
C SER A 2 -34.76 26.61 -13.06
N LYS A 3 -35.28 26.32 -11.87
CA LYS A 3 -34.54 26.29 -10.59
C LYS A 3 -33.78 24.98 -10.45
N LYS A 4 -32.44 25.06 -10.34
CA LYS A 4 -31.55 23.91 -10.12
C LYS A 4 -31.78 23.37 -8.70
N PRO A 5 -31.90 22.05 -8.50
CA PRO A 5 -32.10 21.47 -7.17
C PRO A 5 -30.88 21.75 -6.27
N SER A 6 -31.13 22.14 -5.03
CA SER A 6 -30.10 22.56 -4.08
C SER A 6 -29.32 21.37 -3.52
N LEU A 7 -28.03 21.60 -3.25
CA LEU A 7 -27.09 20.65 -2.64
C LEU A 7 -27.61 20.07 -1.32
N SER A 8 -28.44 20.82 -0.59
CA SER A 8 -29.16 20.36 0.61
C SER A 8 -30.09 19.17 0.37
N THR A 9 -30.57 18.96 -0.86
CA THR A 9 -31.38 17.78 -1.22
C THR A 9 -30.51 16.54 -1.38
N ALA A 10 -29.27 16.67 -1.85
CA ALA A 10 -28.34 15.56 -2.03
C ALA A 10 -27.81 15.02 -0.69
N LEU A 11 -27.58 15.91 0.30
CA LEU A 11 -27.07 15.52 1.61
C LEU A 11 -28.07 14.68 2.43
N ARG A 12 -29.38 14.92 2.26
CA ARG A 12 -30.42 14.21 3.02
C ARG A 12 -30.55 12.72 2.67
N GLY A 13 -30.04 12.31 1.50
CA GLY A 13 -30.03 10.89 1.07
C GLY A 13 -28.94 10.03 1.73
N LEU A 14 -27.95 10.65 2.39
CA LEU A 14 -26.86 9.93 3.05
C LEU A 14 -27.15 9.62 4.53
N GLU A 15 -28.02 10.38 5.19
CA GLU A 15 -28.27 10.25 6.64
C GLU A 15 -29.20 9.10 7.04
N THR A 16 -29.77 8.35 6.09
CA THR A 16 -30.68 7.22 6.39
C THR A 16 -30.00 5.85 6.35
N ARG A 17 -28.66 5.79 6.35
CA ARG A 17 -27.91 4.54 6.45
C ARG A 17 -27.23 4.42 7.79
N ASP A 18 -28.05 4.30 8.83
CA ASP A 18 -27.60 3.77 10.10
C ASP A 18 -28.66 2.82 10.66
N THR A 19 -28.36 1.51 10.64
CA THR A 19 -28.57 0.57 11.75
C THR A 19 -27.87 -0.76 11.37
N ALA A 20 -26.85 -1.12 12.15
CA ALA A 20 -26.10 -2.38 12.08
C ALA A 20 -26.92 -3.60 12.61
N PRO A 21 -26.41 -4.84 12.48
CA PRO A 21 -25.64 -5.36 13.62
C PRO A 21 -24.38 -6.17 13.26
N ALA A 22 -23.57 -6.37 14.28
CA ALA A 22 -22.23 -6.95 14.33
C ALA A 22 -22.15 -8.43 13.88
N VAL A 23 -21.07 -8.76 13.14
CA VAL A 23 -20.50 -10.10 13.07
C VAL A 23 -18.97 -9.97 13.14
N SER A 24 -18.38 -10.73 14.06
CA SER A 24 -16.96 -10.77 14.46
C SER A 24 -15.98 -11.03 13.30
N PRO A 25 -14.77 -10.43 13.28
CA PRO A 25 -13.75 -10.83 12.33
C PRO A 25 -12.99 -12.06 12.83
N THR A 26 -13.33 -13.22 12.28
CA THR A 26 -12.38 -14.34 12.13
C THR A 26 -11.38 -13.93 11.05
N PRO A 27 -10.05 -13.89 11.29
CA PRO A 27 -9.09 -13.58 10.25
C PRO A 27 -8.88 -14.80 9.36
N GLU A 28 -9.74 -14.95 8.35
CA GLU A 28 -9.43 -15.71 7.13
C GLU A 28 -8.42 -14.88 6.33
N ALA A 29 -7.17 -15.31 6.40
CA ALA A 29 -6.07 -14.78 5.62
C ALA A 29 -6.17 -15.28 4.17
N GLU A 30 -7.06 -14.68 3.38
CA GLU A 30 -6.95 -14.69 1.92
C GLU A 30 -7.43 -13.35 1.35
N THR A 31 -6.51 -12.43 1.04
CA THR A 31 -6.70 -11.50 -0.09
C THR A 31 -5.42 -10.74 -0.42
N GLY A 32 -4.88 -11.03 -1.61
CA GLY A 32 -3.85 -10.21 -2.24
C GLY A 32 -3.63 -10.49 -3.72
N GLY A 33 -4.49 -11.30 -4.35
CA GLY A 33 -4.51 -11.53 -5.79
C GLY A 33 -5.75 -10.88 -6.41
N GLY A 34 -5.62 -9.64 -6.86
CA GLY A 34 -6.62 -8.95 -7.67
C GLY A 34 -5.97 -7.71 -8.25
N GLY A 35 -5.79 -7.54 -9.56
CA GLY A 35 -6.73 -7.91 -10.62
C GLY A 35 -7.22 -6.65 -11.30
N GLY A 36 -6.28 -5.85 -11.83
CA GLY A 36 -6.58 -4.68 -12.65
C GLY A 36 -5.42 -4.48 -13.62
N LYS A 37 -5.63 -4.77 -14.90
CA LYS A 37 -4.65 -4.53 -15.97
C LYS A 37 -4.59 -3.02 -16.27
N THR A 38 -4.26 -2.21 -15.28
CA THR A 38 -3.79 -0.84 -15.51
C THR A 38 -2.42 -0.95 -16.15
N ALA A 39 -2.23 -0.32 -17.31
CA ALA A 39 -0.97 -0.28 -18.03
C ALA A 39 0.16 0.06 -17.03
N LEU A 40 1.16 -0.83 -16.91
CA LEU A 40 2.24 -0.61 -15.96
C LEU A 40 2.93 0.72 -16.32
N PRO A 41 3.08 1.64 -15.36
CA PRO A 41 3.84 2.86 -15.60
C PRO A 41 5.25 2.50 -16.08
N PRO A 42 5.88 3.31 -16.95
CA PRO A 42 7.16 2.99 -17.57
C PRO A 42 8.25 2.66 -16.53
N SER A 43 8.21 3.32 -15.36
CA SER A 43 9.12 3.05 -14.24
C SER A 43 9.05 1.63 -13.65
N ARG A 44 7.98 0.86 -13.95
CA ARG A 44 7.77 -0.52 -13.47
C ARG A 44 7.98 -1.57 -14.57
N GLN A 45 8.27 -1.16 -15.81
CA GLN A 45 8.58 -2.10 -16.88
C GLN A 45 9.88 -2.86 -16.55
N GLY A 46 9.84 -4.19 -16.63
CA GLY A 46 10.96 -5.06 -16.28
C GLY A 46 11.24 -5.22 -14.78
N LYS A 47 10.47 -4.57 -13.89
CA LYS A 47 10.65 -4.68 -12.44
C LYS A 47 9.58 -5.58 -11.83
N LYS A 48 9.98 -6.47 -10.91
CA LYS A 48 9.06 -7.34 -10.16
C LYS A 48 8.87 -6.79 -8.75
N THR A 49 7.63 -6.80 -8.26
CA THR A 49 7.31 -6.42 -6.88
C THR A 49 7.69 -7.55 -5.94
N ILE A 50 8.47 -7.23 -4.90
CA ILE A 50 8.76 -8.08 -3.76
C ILE A 50 7.99 -7.49 -2.58
N ALA A 51 7.05 -8.25 -2.00
CA ALA A 51 6.21 -7.81 -0.89
C ALA A 51 6.27 -8.84 0.24
N GLY A 52 6.27 -8.33 1.48
CA GLY A 52 6.20 -9.14 2.70
C GLY A 52 5.36 -8.42 3.75
N HIS A 53 4.72 -9.18 4.63
CA HIS A 53 3.97 -8.64 5.76
C HIS A 53 4.90 -8.45 6.95
N PHE A 54 4.94 -7.24 7.50
CA PHE A 54 5.76 -6.87 8.64
C PHE A 54 4.92 -6.08 9.66
N ASP A 55 5.43 -5.98 10.87
CA ASP A 55 4.82 -5.13 11.90
C ASP A 55 4.81 -3.65 11.45
N PRO A 56 3.73 -2.89 11.72
CA PRO A 56 3.68 -1.46 11.40
C PRO A 56 4.86 -0.65 11.96
N ALA A 57 5.43 -1.03 13.10
CA ALA A 57 6.62 -0.40 13.68
C ALA A 57 7.84 -0.49 12.75
N VAL A 58 8.05 -1.63 12.09
CA VAL A 58 9.15 -1.81 11.12
C VAL A 58 8.99 -0.84 9.95
N SER A 59 7.76 -0.68 9.45
CA SER A 59 7.49 0.26 8.35
C SER A 59 7.78 1.72 8.74
N ARG A 60 7.50 2.10 9.99
CA ARG A 60 7.77 3.44 10.51
C ARG A 60 9.27 3.69 10.65
N GLN A 61 9.99 2.72 11.19
CA GLN A 61 11.44 2.81 11.35
C GLN A 61 12.16 2.89 10.00
N LEU A 62 11.75 2.08 9.02
CA LEU A 62 12.33 2.12 7.67
C LEU A 62 12.12 3.48 7.00
N ARG A 63 10.95 4.09 7.19
CA ARG A 63 10.67 5.45 6.70
C ARG A 63 11.47 6.51 7.44
N ALA A 64 11.61 6.40 8.75
CA ALA A 64 12.42 7.32 9.55
C ALA A 64 13.89 7.32 9.07
N LEU A 65 14.46 6.14 8.82
CA LEU A 65 15.82 6.02 8.25
C LEU A 65 15.91 6.66 6.85
N GLY A 66 14.88 6.51 6.02
CA GLY A 66 14.85 7.15 4.70
C GLY A 66 14.87 8.67 4.80
N LEU A 67 14.14 9.23 5.77
CA LEU A 67 14.13 10.67 6.02
C LEU A 67 15.45 11.18 6.61
N GLU A 68 16.09 10.41 7.49
CA GLU A 68 17.36 10.78 8.12
C GLU A 68 18.53 10.80 7.11
N HIS A 69 18.51 9.89 6.15
CA HIS A 69 19.58 9.73 5.15
C HIS A 69 19.25 10.33 3.78
N ASP A 70 18.13 11.05 3.64
CA ASP A 70 17.63 11.56 2.35
C ASP A 70 17.55 10.48 1.25
N ARG A 71 17.17 9.26 1.64
CA ARG A 71 17.06 8.10 0.73
C ARG A 71 15.63 7.63 0.56
N THR A 72 15.33 7.07 -0.60
CA THR A 72 14.03 6.44 -0.81
C THR A 72 13.97 5.12 -0.06
N VAL A 73 12.76 4.72 0.36
CA VAL A 73 12.52 3.40 0.96
C VAL A 73 12.95 2.28 0.01
N GLN A 74 12.85 2.50 -1.30
CA GLN A 74 13.32 1.54 -2.30
C GLN A 74 14.84 1.36 -2.26
N ASP A 75 15.62 2.44 -2.15
CA ASP A 75 17.09 2.36 -2.09
C ASP A 75 17.56 1.65 -0.82
N LEU A 76 16.92 1.94 0.32
CA LEU A 76 17.20 1.24 1.58
C LEU A 76 16.88 -0.25 1.51
N LEU A 77 15.79 -0.61 0.84
CA LEU A 77 15.45 -2.02 0.61
C LEU A 77 16.45 -2.70 -0.34
N SER A 78 16.90 -2.02 -1.40
CA SER A 78 17.95 -2.54 -2.27
C SER A 78 19.25 -2.80 -1.51
N GLU A 79 19.68 -1.86 -0.67
CA GLU A 79 20.87 -2.03 0.18
C GLU A 79 20.72 -3.21 1.14
N ALA A 80 19.59 -3.31 1.84
CA ALA A 80 19.31 -4.42 2.75
C ALA A 80 19.29 -5.79 2.04
N LEU A 81 18.72 -5.85 0.83
CA LEU A 81 18.70 -7.07 0.01
C LEU A 81 20.11 -7.44 -0.47
N ASN A 82 20.92 -6.46 -0.90
CA ASN A 82 22.30 -6.70 -1.31
C ASN A 82 23.14 -7.22 -0.14
N GLY A 83 23.04 -6.62 1.05
CA GLY A 83 23.71 -7.13 2.25
C GLY A 83 23.25 -8.54 2.65
N LEU A 84 21.97 -8.86 2.43
CA LEU A 84 21.45 -10.21 2.60
C LEU A 84 22.11 -11.17 1.59
N PHE A 85 22.15 -10.83 0.30
CA PHE A 85 22.77 -11.65 -0.73
C PHE A 85 24.24 -11.93 -0.43
N GLU A 86 25.01 -10.91 -0.07
CA GLU A 86 26.42 -11.06 0.30
C GLU A 86 26.61 -12.01 1.47
N LYS A 87 25.77 -11.91 2.52
CA LYS A 87 25.78 -12.83 3.66
C LYS A 87 25.56 -14.30 3.26
N TYR A 88 24.81 -14.54 2.18
CA TYR A 88 24.57 -15.87 1.63
C TYR A 88 25.49 -16.23 0.44
N GLY A 89 26.55 -15.45 0.19
CA GLY A 89 27.50 -15.67 -0.90
C GLY A 89 26.90 -15.51 -2.29
N LYS A 90 25.84 -14.69 -2.41
CA LYS A 90 25.18 -14.34 -3.67
C LYS A 90 25.61 -12.95 -4.13
N PRO A 91 25.63 -12.69 -5.46
CA PRO A 91 25.96 -11.37 -5.96
C PRO A 91 24.89 -10.32 -5.57
N PRO A 92 25.28 -9.07 -5.29
CA PRO A 92 24.35 -7.97 -5.09
C PRO A 92 23.70 -7.60 -6.43
N ILE A 93 22.39 -7.84 -6.54
CA ILE A 93 21.61 -7.66 -7.79
C ILE A 93 20.42 -6.70 -7.61
N ALA A 94 20.30 -6.07 -6.44
CA ALA A 94 19.20 -5.18 -6.08
C ALA A 94 19.52 -3.70 -6.29
#